data_AF-A0A937BBA4-F1
#
_entry.id   AF-A0A937BBA4-F1
#
_cell.length_a   1.000
_cell.length_b   1.000
_cell.length_c   1.000
_cell.angle_alpha   90.00
_cell.angle_beta   90.00
_cell.angle_gamma   90.00
#
_symmetry.space_group_name_H-M   'P 1'
#
loop_
_entity.id
_entity.type
_entity.pdbx_description
1 polymer ?
#
loop_
_entity_poly.entity_id
_entity_poly.type
_entity_poly.pdbx_seq_one_letter_code
_entity_poly.pdbx_strand_id
1 'polypeptide(L)'
;MKFRLKLPVPPRYQVIGFLCSMPFIALALCYVMYHDRLFQELGIWLVAYPIIYVIGTVSWRLHYVYDYYLITRFPSLSQTRKRVLYKFAINFLVMTPSVLLILFVFHAFEIYGYQIQENDLKYGYLVGLGVNIIFESLWEVIYIIEKVKEAVAEKERIEQLQLQQEFDVLKEK
;
A
#
# COMPACT_ATOMS: atom_id res chain seq x y z
N MET A 1 -2.13 27.47 -16.73
CA MET A 1 -1.63 26.09 -16.57
C MET A 1 -2.55 25.34 -15.59
N LYS A 2 -3.59 24.65 -16.07
CA LYS A 2 -4.53 23.89 -15.22
C LYS A 2 -3.96 22.49 -15.00
N PHE A 3 -3.23 22.29 -13.91
CA PHE A 3 -2.96 20.93 -13.42
C PHE A 3 -4.29 20.33 -12.95
N ARG A 4 -4.98 19.59 -13.83
CA ARG A 4 -5.99 18.64 -13.36
C ARG A 4 -5.21 17.48 -12.73
N LEU A 5 -5.03 17.55 -11.41
CA LEU A 5 -4.62 16.42 -10.58
C LEU A 5 -5.71 15.32 -10.70
N LYS A 6 -5.63 14.51 -11.75
CA LYS A 6 -6.39 13.27 -11.82
C LYS A 6 -5.70 12.28 -10.89
N LEU A 7 -6.30 12.04 -9.72
CA LEU A 7 -5.80 11.02 -8.80
C LEU A 7 -5.91 9.64 -9.48
N PRO A 8 -4.81 8.86 -9.54
CA PRO A 8 -4.82 7.54 -10.16
C PRO A 8 -5.80 6.62 -9.41
N VAL A 9 -6.58 5.80 -10.09
CA VAL A 9 -7.57 4.89 -9.47
C VAL A 9 -6.90 3.55 -9.17
N PRO A 10 -6.99 3.02 -7.94
CA PRO A 10 -6.32 1.78 -7.59
C PRO A 10 -6.97 0.58 -8.29
N PRO A 11 -6.19 -0.40 -8.74
CA PRO A 11 -6.73 -1.60 -9.35
C PRO A 11 -7.48 -2.45 -8.32
N ARG A 12 -8.43 -3.27 -8.79
CA ARG A 12 -9.34 -4.03 -7.93
C ARG A 12 -8.61 -4.93 -6.93
N TYR A 13 -7.51 -5.55 -7.34
CA TYR A 13 -6.74 -6.44 -6.45
C TYR A 13 -6.12 -5.69 -5.27
N GLN A 14 -5.72 -4.42 -5.43
CA GLN A 14 -5.20 -3.61 -4.34
C GLN A 14 -6.30 -3.18 -3.38
N VAL A 15 -7.47 -2.80 -3.91
CA VAL A 15 -8.65 -2.49 -3.09
C VAL A 15 -9.05 -3.73 -2.28
N ILE A 16 -9.17 -4.90 -2.92
CA ILE A 16 -9.55 -6.14 -2.24
C ILE A 16 -8.50 -6.53 -1.20
N GLY A 17 -7.21 -6.45 -1.54
CA GLY A 17 -6.12 -6.72 -0.60
C GLY A 17 -6.19 -5.83 0.63
N PHE A 18 -6.39 -4.53 0.43
CA PHE A 18 -6.59 -3.56 1.50
C PHE A 18 -7.83 -3.86 2.36
N LEU A 19 -8.98 -4.09 1.73
CA LEU A 19 -10.24 -4.38 2.43
C LEU A 19 -10.13 -5.67 3.26
N CYS A 20 -9.42 -6.67 2.75
CA CYS A 20 -9.20 -7.95 3.42
C CYS A 20 -8.25 -7.81 4.62
N SER A 21 -7.20 -6.99 4.52
CA SER A 21 -6.25 -6.80 5.61
C SER A 21 -6.69 -5.82 6.68
N MET A 22 -7.52 -4.84 6.31
CA MET A 22 -7.90 -3.75 7.21
C MET A 22 -8.52 -4.22 8.54
N PRO A 23 -9.40 -5.23 8.58
CA PRO A 23 -9.91 -5.77 9.84
C PRO A 23 -8.81 -6.25 10.79
N PHE A 24 -7.75 -6.85 10.26
CA PHE A 24 -6.61 -7.33 11.06
C PHE A 24 -5.73 -6.19 11.56
N ILE A 25 -5.52 -5.16 10.73
CA ILE A 25 -4.77 -3.97 11.11
C ILE A 25 -5.52 -3.18 12.18
N ALA A 26 -6.83 -2.97 11.98
CA ALA A 26 -7.69 -2.32 12.94
C ALA A 26 -7.73 -3.09 14.27
N LEU A 27 -7.81 -4.42 14.22
CA LEU A 27 -7.70 -5.28 15.40
C LEU A 27 -6.38 -5.08 16.15
N ALA A 28 -5.26 -5.11 15.44
CA ALA A 28 -3.95 -4.93 16.04
C ALA A 28 -3.80 -3.56 16.70
N LEU A 29 -4.22 -2.48 16.04
CA LEU A 29 -4.16 -1.13 16.59
C LEU A 29 -5.13 -0.94 17.77
N CYS A 30 -6.36 -1.44 17.67
CA CYS A 30 -7.32 -1.44 18.77
C CYS A 30 -6.79 -2.20 19.99
N TYR A 31 -6.13 -3.34 19.78
CA TYR A 31 -5.51 -4.10 20.86
C TYR A 31 -4.34 -3.34 21.50
N VAL A 32 -3.53 -2.63 20.71
CA VAL A 32 -2.48 -1.75 21.26
C VAL A 32 -3.10 -0.66 22.15
N MET A 33 -4.21 -0.06 21.75
CA MET A 33 -4.81 1.07 22.47
C MET A 33 -5.63 0.66 23.70
N TYR A 34 -6.39 -0.43 23.60
CA TYR A 34 -7.36 -0.83 24.64
C TYR A 34 -7.03 -2.16 25.32
N HIS A 35 -6.00 -2.88 24.87
CA HIS A 35 -5.58 -4.17 25.41
C HIS A 35 -6.79 -5.12 25.53
N ASP A 36 -6.96 -5.76 26.69
CA ASP A 36 -8.04 -6.72 26.95
C ASP A 36 -9.44 -6.08 26.99
N ARG A 37 -9.55 -4.77 27.23
CA ARG A 37 -10.84 -4.06 27.24
C ARG A 37 -11.55 -4.17 25.90
N LEU A 38 -10.79 -4.34 24.81
CA LEU A 38 -11.32 -4.55 23.47
C LEU A 38 -12.29 -5.75 23.42
N PHE A 39 -12.01 -6.82 24.16
CA PHE A 39 -12.83 -8.03 24.15
C PHE A 39 -14.01 -7.97 25.14
N GLN A 40 -14.00 -6.99 26.04
CA GLN A 40 -15.04 -6.81 27.05
C GLN A 40 -16.09 -5.77 26.62
N GLU A 41 -15.67 -4.74 25.88
CA GLU A 41 -16.52 -3.61 25.47
C GLU A 41 -16.74 -3.60 23.96
N LEU A 42 -17.84 -4.22 23.50
CA LEU A 42 -18.24 -4.20 22.08
C LEU A 42 -18.45 -2.78 21.52
N GLY A 43 -18.71 -1.79 22.38
CA GLY A 43 -18.83 -0.38 21.99
C GLY A 43 -17.53 0.17 21.39
N ILE A 44 -16.37 -0.27 21.90
CA ILE A 44 -15.07 0.12 21.37
C ILE A 44 -14.96 -0.33 19.91
N TRP A 45 -15.43 -1.53 19.57
CA TRP A 45 -15.43 -2.01 18.18
C TRP A 45 -16.25 -1.12 17.26
N LEU A 46 -17.47 -0.78 17.67
CA LEU A 46 -18.41 -0.03 16.81
C LEU A 46 -17.93 1.39 16.49
N VAL A 47 -17.13 2.00 17.35
CA VAL A 47 -16.64 3.37 17.18
C VAL A 47 -15.19 3.40 16.70
N ALA A 48 -14.31 2.62 17.33
CA ALA A 48 -12.88 2.67 17.04
C ALA A 48 -12.58 2.14 15.64
N TYR A 49 -13.22 1.04 15.23
CA TYR A 49 -12.95 0.43 13.93
C TYR A 49 -13.28 1.39 12.78
N PRO A 50 -14.48 1.98 12.68
CA PRO A 50 -14.78 2.92 11.60
C PRO A 50 -13.82 4.10 11.54
N ILE A 51 -13.41 4.67 12.68
CA ILE A 51 -12.47 5.80 12.71
C ILE A 51 -11.11 5.37 12.17
N ILE A 52 -10.57 4.25 12.66
CA ILE A 52 -9.29 3.69 12.17
C ILE A 52 -9.41 3.35 10.69
N TYR A 53 -10.55 2.82 10.23
CA TYR A 53 -10.79 2.49 8.83
C TYR A 53 -10.78 3.72 7.93
N VAL A 54 -11.42 4.81 8.35
CA VAL A 54 -11.45 6.08 7.60
C VAL A 54 -10.05 6.65 7.49
N ILE A 55 -9.32 6.75 8.61
CA ILE A 55 -7.95 7.28 8.61
C ILE A 55 -7.02 6.36 7.80
N GLY A 56 -7.13 5.06 7.99
CA GLY A 56 -6.37 4.04 7.26
C GLY A 56 -6.62 4.08 5.75
N THR A 57 -7.86 4.33 5.33
CA THR A 57 -8.21 4.49 3.90
C THR A 57 -7.56 5.73 3.29
N VAL A 58 -7.55 6.85 4.01
CA VAL A 58 -6.86 8.07 3.57
C VAL A 58 -5.36 7.83 3.47
N SER A 59 -4.76 7.21 4.48
CA SER A 59 -3.33 6.87 4.52
C SER A 59 -2.92 5.96 3.35
N TRP A 60 -3.67 4.87 3.15
CA TRP A 60 -3.45 3.95 2.03
C TRP A 60 -3.62 4.65 0.67
N ARG A 61 -4.59 5.56 0.54
CA ARG A 61 -4.78 6.32 -0.68
C ARG A 61 -3.56 7.17 -1.01
N LEU A 62 -2.94 7.79 0.00
CA LEU A 62 -1.71 8.57 -0.16
C LEU A 62 -0.53 7.68 -0.58
N HIS A 63 -0.36 6.52 0.07
CA HIS A 63 0.64 5.52 -0.32
C HIS A 63 0.47 5.09 -1.78
N TYR A 64 -0.76 4.78 -2.20
CA TYR A 64 -1.05 4.38 -3.57
C TYR A 64 -0.69 5.46 -4.59
N VAL A 65 -1.09 6.72 -4.33
CA VAL A 65 -0.79 7.83 -5.25
C VAL A 65 0.72 8.01 -5.40
N TYR A 66 1.47 7.85 -4.31
CA TYR A 66 2.92 7.93 -4.34
C TYR A 66 3.58 6.74 -5.05
N ASP A 67 3.11 5.52 -4.79
CA ASP A 67 3.59 4.31 -5.48
C ASP A 67 3.37 4.41 -6.99
N TYR A 68 2.18 4.85 -7.41
CA TYR A 68 1.87 5.13 -8.81
C TYR A 68 2.82 6.18 -9.41
N TYR A 69 3.13 7.24 -8.66
CA TYR A 69 4.11 8.23 -9.08
C TYR A 69 5.51 7.62 -9.26
N LEU A 70 5.94 6.74 -8.36
CA LEU A 70 7.23 6.05 -8.48
C LEU A 70 7.29 5.10 -9.67
N ILE A 71 6.24 4.33 -9.91
CA ILE A 71 6.16 3.39 -11.05
C ILE A 71 6.20 4.15 -12.38
N THR A 72 5.47 5.27 -12.49
CA THR A 72 5.49 6.10 -13.69
C THR A 72 6.83 6.82 -13.89
N ARG A 73 7.50 7.24 -12.80
CA ARG A 73 8.80 7.93 -12.87
C ARG A 73 9.98 6.98 -13.10
N PHE A 74 9.91 5.76 -12.57
CA PHE A 74 10.96 4.75 -12.62
C PHE A 74 10.42 3.39 -13.11
N PRO A 75 9.98 3.30 -14.38
CA PRO A 75 9.29 2.11 -14.88
C PRO A 75 10.21 0.90 -15.08
N SER A 76 11.51 1.10 -15.26
CA SER A 76 12.45 0.01 -15.56
C SER A 76 12.71 -0.91 -14.37
N LEU A 77 12.85 -2.21 -14.63
CA LEU A 77 13.25 -3.22 -13.63
C LEU A 77 14.67 -2.98 -13.09
N SER A 78 15.55 -2.30 -13.83
CA SER A 78 16.89 -1.95 -13.33
C SER A 78 16.85 -0.87 -12.24
N GLN A 79 15.72 -0.17 -12.10
CA GLN A 79 15.52 0.93 -11.14
C GLN A 79 14.76 0.50 -9.88
N THR A 80 14.49 -0.78 -9.69
CA THR A 80 13.79 -1.33 -8.52
C THR A 80 14.41 -0.88 -7.20
N ARG A 81 15.75 -0.87 -7.08
CA ARG A 81 16.44 -0.40 -5.87
C ARG A 81 16.10 1.06 -5.52
N LYS A 82 15.96 1.93 -6.52
CA LYS A 82 15.59 3.33 -6.32
C LYS A 82 14.13 3.42 -5.84
N ARG A 83 13.21 2.69 -6.47
CA ARG A 83 11.80 2.63 -6.04
C ARG A 83 11.68 2.19 -4.58
N VAL A 84 12.35 1.11 -4.20
CA VAL A 84 12.32 0.58 -2.82
C VAL A 84 12.85 1.62 -1.82
N LEU A 85 13.95 2.32 -2.15
CA LEU A 85 14.49 3.37 -1.27
C LEU A 85 13.49 4.52 -1.06
N TYR A 86 12.84 4.98 -2.14
CA TYR A 86 11.83 6.04 -2.04
C TYR A 86 10.55 5.56 -1.31
N LYS A 87 10.15 4.30 -1.48
CA LYS A 87 9.06 3.66 -0.72
C LYS A 87 9.35 3.64 0.78
N PHE A 88 10.60 3.43 1.17
CA PHE A 88 10.99 3.49 2.57
C PHE A 88 10.88 4.92 3.13
N ALA A 89 11.30 5.93 2.35
CA ALA A 89 11.20 7.33 2.76
C ALA A 89 9.74 7.80 2.92
N ILE A 90 8.86 7.44 1.98
CA ILE A 90 7.44 7.79 2.09
C ILE A 90 6.76 7.04 3.23
N ASN A 91 7.18 5.81 3.52
CA ASN A 91 6.67 5.07 4.67
C ASN A 91 6.89 5.88 5.94
N PHE A 92 8.09 6.41 6.17
CA PHE A 92 8.33 7.28 7.32
C PHE A 92 7.47 8.57 7.30
N LEU A 93 7.29 9.17 6.12
CA LEU A 93 6.57 10.45 5.99
C LEU A 93 5.05 10.32 6.09
N VAL A 94 4.46 9.19 5.68
CA VAL A 94 3.00 8.99 5.66
C VAL A 94 2.54 8.12 6.82
N MET A 95 3.28 7.06 7.16
CA MET A 95 2.90 6.14 8.25
C MET A 95 2.98 6.82 9.61
N THR A 96 4.11 7.46 9.92
CA THR A 96 4.33 8.12 11.21
C THR A 96 3.21 9.10 11.56
N PRO A 97 2.85 10.08 10.70
CA PRO A 97 1.74 10.96 11.00
C PRO A 97 0.39 10.25 10.99
N SER A 98 0.21 9.17 10.22
CA SER A 98 -1.06 8.42 10.24
C SER A 98 -1.29 7.74 11.60
N VAL A 99 -0.27 7.07 12.14
CA VAL A 99 -0.35 6.42 13.47
C VAL A 99 -0.52 7.47 14.56
N LEU A 100 0.27 8.55 14.52
CA LEU A 100 0.15 9.65 15.48
C LEU A 100 -1.23 10.31 15.42
N LEU A 101 -1.79 10.50 14.23
CA LEU A 101 -3.13 11.05 14.04
C LEU A 101 -4.19 10.15 14.66
N ILE A 102 -4.10 8.82 14.49
CA ILE A 102 -5.01 7.87 15.13
C ILE A 102 -4.94 8.02 16.65
N LEU A 103 -3.75 7.90 17.24
CA LEU A 103 -3.60 7.98 18.70
C LEU A 103 -4.05 9.35 19.24
N PHE A 104 -3.71 10.44 18.55
CA PHE A 104 -4.09 11.80 18.95
C PHE A 104 -5.60 12.04 18.86
N VAL A 105 -6.26 11.58 17.79
CA VAL A 105 -7.73 11.69 17.67
C VAL A 105 -8.39 10.97 18.84
N PHE A 106 -7.97 9.74 19.15
CA PHE A 106 -8.60 9.00 20.24
C PHE A 106 -8.34 9.61 21.61
N HIS A 107 -7.17 10.22 21.81
CA HIS A 107 -6.84 10.91 23.05
C HIS A 107 -7.59 12.23 23.21
N ALA A 108 -7.61 13.06 22.17
CA ALA A 108 -8.23 14.38 22.19
C ALA A 108 -9.75 14.31 22.39
N PHE A 109 -10.39 13.27 21.85
CA PHE A 109 -11.82 13.02 22.03
C PHE A 109 -12.14 12.09 23.21
N GLU A 110 -11.13 11.68 23.99
CA GLU A 110 -11.25 10.76 25.13
C GLU A 110 -12.12 9.53 24.81
N ILE A 111 -11.95 8.97 23.61
CA ILE A 111 -12.81 7.90 23.09
C ILE A 111 -12.71 6.70 24.03
N TYR A 112 -13.80 6.35 24.71
CA TYR A 112 -13.84 5.30 25.75
C TYR A 112 -12.77 5.48 26.85
N GLY A 113 -12.43 6.73 27.17
CA GLY A 113 -11.43 7.07 28.18
C GLY A 113 -9.98 6.80 27.76
N TYR A 114 -9.71 6.73 26.46
CA TYR A 114 -8.36 6.46 25.96
C TYR A 114 -7.39 7.61 26.30
N GLN A 115 -6.22 7.25 26.84
CA GLN A 115 -5.10 8.14 27.09
C GLN A 115 -3.85 7.56 26.46
N ILE A 116 -3.08 8.41 25.76
CA ILE A 116 -1.84 7.98 25.12
C ILE A 116 -0.84 7.52 26.17
N GLN A 117 -0.35 6.30 26.00
CA GLN A 117 0.78 5.77 26.75
C GLN A 117 2.01 5.70 25.86
N GLU A 118 3.20 5.76 26.46
CA GLU A 118 4.47 5.63 25.72
C GLU A 118 4.57 4.30 24.96
N ASN A 119 4.02 3.24 25.54
CA ASN A 119 3.95 1.92 24.91
C ASN A 119 3.08 1.92 23.65
N ASP A 120 1.98 2.67 23.64
CA ASP A 120 1.06 2.72 22.49
C ASP A 120 1.72 3.33 21.26
N LEU A 121 2.56 4.35 21.47
CA LEU A 121 3.37 4.95 20.40
C LEU A 121 4.34 3.93 19.83
N LYS A 122 5.06 3.22 20.69
CA LYS A 122 6.05 2.20 20.29
C LYS A 122 5.39 1.06 19.53
N TYR A 123 4.34 0.45 20.09
CA TYR A 123 3.68 -0.70 19.48
C TYR A 123 2.83 -0.30 18.28
N GLY A 124 2.16 0.84 18.31
CA GLY A 124 1.42 1.38 17.17
C GLY A 124 2.34 1.64 15.97
N TYR A 125 3.52 2.21 16.21
CA TYR A 125 4.52 2.40 15.16
C TYR A 125 5.07 1.07 14.62
N LEU A 126 5.35 0.09 15.51
CA LEU A 126 5.80 -1.24 15.09
C LEU A 126 4.75 -1.96 14.23
N VAL A 127 3.48 -1.90 14.61
CA VAL A 127 2.36 -2.45 13.82
C VAL A 127 2.27 -1.75 12.47
N GLY A 128 2.27 -0.41 12.45
CA GLY A 128 2.21 0.37 11.21
C GLY A 128 3.38 0.07 10.26
N LEU A 129 4.60 0.00 10.80
CA LEU A 129 5.80 -0.34 10.04
C LEU A 129 5.72 -1.76 9.47
N GLY A 130 5.36 -2.75 10.29
CA GLY A 130 5.27 -4.15 9.88
C GLY A 130 4.26 -4.35 8.75
N VAL A 131 3.07 -3.76 8.90
CA VAL A 131 2.01 -3.78 7.89
C VAL A 131 2.51 -3.13 6.59
N ASN A 132 3.11 -1.95 6.66
CA ASN A 132 3.59 -1.26 5.45
C ASN A 132 4.70 -2.02 4.73
N ILE A 133 5.65 -2.64 5.46
CA ILE A 133 6.68 -3.46 4.83
C ILE A 133 6.05 -4.63 4.06
N ILE A 134 5.06 -5.31 4.63
CA ILE A 134 4.35 -6.41 3.97
C ILE A 134 3.65 -5.90 2.70
N PHE A 135 2.91 -4.80 2.78
CA PHE A 135 2.17 -4.25 1.66
C PHE A 135 3.07 -3.74 0.53
N GLU A 136 4.05 -2.90 0.86
CA GLU A 136 4.98 -2.34 -0.13
C GLU A 136 5.75 -3.45 -0.85
N SER A 137 6.16 -4.50 -0.13
CA SER A 137 6.80 -5.67 -0.72
C SER A 137 5.86 -6.45 -1.63
N LEU A 138 4.63 -6.68 -1.20
CA LEU A 138 3.61 -7.41 -1.98
C LEU A 138 3.29 -6.67 -3.28
N TRP A 139 3.10 -5.35 -3.24
CA TRP A 139 2.82 -4.55 -4.44
C TRP A 139 4.01 -4.49 -5.40
N GLU A 140 5.23 -4.38 -4.87
CA GLU A 140 6.44 -4.41 -5.71
C GLU A 140 6.60 -5.76 -6.41
N VAL A 141 6.34 -6.88 -5.71
CA VAL A 141 6.40 -8.23 -6.31
C VAL A 141 5.37 -8.37 -7.42
N ILE A 142 4.13 -7.94 -7.21
CA ILE A 142 3.08 -7.98 -8.24
C ILE A 142 3.50 -7.16 -9.46
N TYR A 143 4.03 -5.95 -9.25
CA TYR A 143 4.54 -5.11 -10.33
C TYR A 143 5.66 -5.79 -11.15
N ILE A 144 6.61 -6.43 -10.46
CA ILE A 144 7.71 -7.16 -11.13
C ILE A 144 7.15 -8.31 -11.97
N ILE A 145 6.20 -9.08 -11.43
CA ILE A 145 5.57 -10.20 -12.16
C ILE A 145 4.85 -9.71 -13.41
N GLU A 146 4.09 -8.62 -13.31
CA GLU A 146 3.41 -8.00 -14.46
C GLU A 146 4.42 -7.58 -15.54
N LYS A 147 5.52 -6.93 -15.14
CA LYS A 147 6.57 -6.48 -16.06
C LYS A 147 7.32 -7.64 -16.72
N VAL A 148 7.56 -8.73 -16.01
CA VAL A 148 8.19 -9.92 -16.59
C VAL A 148 7.27 -10.56 -17.63
N LYS A 149 5.96 -10.65 -17.36
CA LYS A 149 4.98 -11.17 -18.33
C LYS A 149 4.92 -10.33 -19.59
N GLU A 150 4.92 -9.00 -19.46
CA GLU A 150 4.97 -8.08 -20.60
C GLU A 150 6.22 -8.31 -21.46
N ALA A 151 7.40 -8.42 -20.82
CA ALA A 151 8.66 -8.63 -21.54
C ALA A 151 8.71 -9.98 -22.28
N VAL A 152 8.16 -11.05 -21.68
CA VAL A 152 8.05 -12.37 -22.34
C VAL A 152 7.14 -12.30 -23.55
N ALA A 153 5.95 -11.70 -23.40
CA ALA A 153 4.99 -11.57 -24.51
C ALA A 153 5.53 -10.71 -25.67
N GLU A 154 6.27 -9.63 -25.35
CA GLU A 154 6.94 -8.81 -26.37
C GLU A 154 8.01 -9.61 -27.12
N LYS A 155 8.81 -10.40 -26.40
CA LYS A 155 9.83 -11.27 -27.00
C LYS A 155 9.21 -12.31 -27.95
N GLU A 156 8.15 -13.00 -27.52
CA GLU A 156 7.44 -13.96 -28.37
C GLU A 156 6.90 -13.32 -29.65
N ARG A 157 6.36 -12.10 -29.56
CA ARG A 157 5.87 -11.36 -30.73
C ARG A 157 7.01 -11.00 -31.70
N ILE A 158 8.18 -10.62 -31.19
CA ILE A 158 9.34 -10.31 -32.01
C ILE A 158 9.85 -11.57 -32.72
N GLU A 159 9.93 -12.70 -32.02
CA GLU A 159 10.33 -13.99 -32.61
C GLU A 159 9.37 -14.43 -33.74
N GLN A 160 8.06 -14.26 -33.55
CA GLN A 160 7.07 -14.56 -34.59
C GLN A 160 7.23 -13.67 -35.83
N LEU A 161 7.50 -12.38 -35.64
CA LEU A 161 7.74 -11.45 -36.76
C LEU A 161 9.04 -11.79 -37.51
N GLN A 162 10.09 -12.19 -36.81
CA GLN A 162 11.35 -12.65 -37.43
C GLN A 162 11.13 -13.92 -38.26
N LEU A 163 10.43 -14.92 -37.71
CA LEU A 163 10.10 -16.15 -38.44
C LEU A 163 9.29 -15.84 -39.70
N GLN A 164 8.31 -14.94 -39.62
CA GLN A 164 7.51 -14.55 -40.78
C GLN A 164 8.35 -13.86 -41.87
N GLN A 165 9.26 -12.97 -41.48
CA GLN A 165 10.20 -12.33 -42.41
C GLN A 165 11.13 -13.35 -43.09
N GLU A 166 11.65 -14.34 -42.34
CA GLU A 166 12.46 -15.42 -42.90
C GLU A 166 11.67 -16.26 -43.91
N PHE A 167 10.41 -16.58 -43.62
CA PHE A 167 9.53 -17.28 -44.56
C PHE A 167 9.25 -16.49 -45.83
N ASP A 168 9.04 -15.17 -45.73
CA ASP A 168 8.78 -14.31 -46.89
C ASP A 168 10.02 -14.23 -47.80
N VAL A 169 11.23 -14.08 -47.21
CA VAL A 169 12.50 -14.14 -47.96
C VAL A 169 12.71 -15.48 -48.65
N LEU A 170 12.30 -16.59 -48.02
CA LEU A 170 12.41 -17.93 -48.61
C LEU A 170 11.41 -18.17 -49.76
N LYS A 171 10.25 -17.51 -49.77
CA LYS A 171 9.26 -17.62 -50.87
C LYS A 171 9.66 -16.83 -52.12
N GLU A 172 10.46 -15.78 -51.97
CA GLU A 172 10.92 -14.97 -53.09
C GLU A 172 12.12 -15.58 -53.85
N LYS A 173 12.69 -16.68 -53.36
CA LYS A 173 13.70 -17.50 -54.04
C LYS A 173 13.08 -18.67 -54.80
#